data_AF-A0A377UY78-F1
#
_entry.id   AF-A0A377UY78-F1
#
_cell.length_a   1.000
_cell.length_b   1.000
_cell.length_c   1.000
_cell.angle_alpha   90.00
_cell.angle_beta   90.00
_cell.angle_gamma   90.00
#
_symmetry.space_group_name_H-M   'P 1'
#
loop_
_entity.id
_entity.type
_entity.pdbx_description
1 polymer ?
#
loop_
_entity_poly.entity_id
_entity_poly.type
_entity_poly.pdbx_seq_one_letter_code
_entity_poly.pdbx_strand_id
1 'polypeptide(L)'
;MKRLEGYRNFCNKLWNASRFVLMNTEDQDCGFNGGEMVLSLADRWILAEFNHTVKAYREALDNFRFDIAAGILYEFTWNQFCDWYLELTKPVMNGGSEAELRGTRHTLVDCAGRSAAPGASDHSVHHRDHLAAREGHLRDHRRHHHAAAVPAVRCLSGWTTRRWPTPNG
;
A
#
# COMPACT_ATOMS: atom_id res chain seq x y z
N MET A 1 -26.14 -9.63 -13.40
CA MET A 1 -25.04 -10.47 -12.89
C MET A 1 -23.62 -9.92 -13.17
N LYS A 2 -23.43 -8.82 -13.93
CA LYS A 2 -22.08 -8.26 -14.24
C LYS A 2 -21.33 -7.59 -13.07
N ARG A 3 -22.05 -7.03 -12.08
CA ARG A 3 -21.44 -6.27 -10.97
C ARG A 3 -20.67 -7.14 -9.97
N LEU A 4 -21.19 -8.33 -9.67
CA LEU A 4 -20.51 -9.30 -8.78
C LEU A 4 -19.24 -9.86 -9.41
N GLU A 5 -19.27 -10.11 -10.71
CA GLU A 5 -18.11 -10.55 -11.48
C GLU A 5 -17.01 -9.50 -11.49
N GLY A 6 -17.36 -8.21 -11.70
CA GLY A 6 -16.41 -7.09 -11.58
C GLY A 6 -15.72 -7.02 -10.22
N TYR A 7 -16.47 -7.19 -9.12
CA TYR A 7 -15.89 -7.19 -7.78
C TYR A 7 -14.97 -8.39 -7.52
N ARG A 8 -15.34 -9.57 -8.01
CA ARG A 8 -14.47 -10.75 -7.92
C ARG A 8 -13.15 -10.52 -8.65
N ASN A 9 -13.20 -9.95 -9.86
CA ASN A 9 -12.01 -9.66 -10.64
C ASN A 9 -11.13 -8.60 -9.94
N PHE A 10 -11.75 -7.59 -9.31
CA PHE A 10 -11.06 -6.60 -8.48
C PHE A 10 -10.32 -7.21 -7.31
N CYS A 11 -10.98 -8.06 -6.51
CA CYS A 11 -10.33 -8.75 -5.41
C CYS A 11 -9.15 -9.62 -5.88
N ASN A 12 -9.29 -10.31 -7.01
CA ASN A 12 -8.20 -11.12 -7.57
C ASN A 12 -7.02 -10.26 -8.03
N LYS A 13 -7.29 -9.11 -8.66
CA LYS A 13 -6.25 -8.16 -9.09
C LYS A 13 -5.51 -7.57 -7.90
N LEU A 14 -6.22 -7.16 -6.86
CA LEU A 14 -5.66 -6.71 -5.60
C LEU A 14 -4.76 -7.76 -4.94
N TRP A 15 -5.21 -9.01 -4.92
CA TRP A 15 -4.41 -10.11 -4.38
C TRP A 15 -3.11 -10.32 -5.17
N ASN A 16 -3.20 -10.36 -6.50
CA ASN A 16 -2.03 -10.52 -7.37
C ASN A 16 -1.04 -9.36 -7.22
N ALA A 17 -1.54 -8.12 -7.15
CA ALA A 17 -0.73 -6.93 -6.91
C ALA A 17 -0.04 -6.98 -5.54
N SER A 18 -0.78 -7.30 -4.48
CA SER A 18 -0.23 -7.43 -3.13
C SER A 18 0.85 -8.50 -3.05
N ARG A 19 0.62 -9.65 -3.71
CA ARG A 19 1.59 -10.73 -3.80
C ARG A 19 2.85 -10.28 -4.55
N PHE A 20 2.69 -9.57 -5.68
CA PHE A 20 3.83 -9.03 -6.43
C PHE A 20 4.68 -8.09 -5.57
N VAL A 21 4.04 -7.15 -4.85
CA VAL A 21 4.74 -6.23 -3.94
C VAL A 21 5.49 -7.03 -2.88
N LEU A 22 4.81 -7.95 -2.18
CA LEU A 22 5.43 -8.75 -1.12
C LEU A 22 6.64 -9.54 -1.62
N MET A 23 6.50 -10.27 -2.72
CA MET A 23 7.59 -11.09 -3.28
C MET A 23 8.82 -10.29 -3.70
N ASN A 24 8.67 -8.99 -4.00
CA ASN A 24 9.78 -8.13 -4.41
C ASN A 24 10.33 -7.24 -3.29
N THR A 25 9.70 -7.24 -2.10
CA THR A 25 10.04 -6.34 -0.99
C THR A 25 10.35 -7.08 0.31
N GLU A 26 9.82 -8.29 0.50
CA GLU A 26 10.11 -9.13 1.66
C GLU A 26 11.60 -9.51 1.69
N ASP A 27 12.24 -9.25 2.83
CA ASP A 27 13.68 -9.43 3.06
C ASP A 27 14.60 -8.67 2.07
N GLN A 28 14.08 -7.65 1.39
CA GLN A 28 14.85 -6.80 0.48
C GLN A 28 15.12 -5.41 1.06
N ASP A 29 16.20 -4.76 0.61
CA ASP A 29 16.44 -3.36 0.91
C ASP A 29 15.42 -2.47 0.18
N CYS A 30 14.51 -1.89 0.96
CA CYS A 30 13.47 -0.97 0.51
C CYS A 30 13.79 0.49 0.85
N GLY A 31 15.04 0.83 1.19
CA GLY A 31 15.48 2.20 1.42
C GLY A 31 15.11 2.81 2.78
N PHE A 32 14.51 2.04 3.70
CA PHE A 32 14.12 2.54 5.04
C PHE A 32 15.31 2.87 5.94
N ASN A 33 16.45 2.24 5.73
CA ASN A 33 17.69 2.48 6.48
C ASN A 33 18.60 3.51 5.79
N GLY A 34 18.09 4.24 4.80
CA GLY A 34 18.86 5.14 3.96
C GLY A 34 19.61 4.43 2.82
N GLY A 35 20.60 5.13 2.27
CA GLY A 35 21.35 4.71 1.09
C GLY A 35 20.84 5.37 -0.20
N GLU A 36 21.62 5.21 -1.26
CA GLU A 36 21.30 5.80 -2.56
C GLU A 36 20.06 5.15 -3.16
N MET A 37 19.10 5.97 -3.60
CA MET A 37 17.89 5.55 -4.29
C MET A 37 17.78 6.34 -5.59
N VAL A 38 17.62 5.62 -6.69
CA VAL A 38 17.36 6.22 -7.99
C VAL A 38 15.92 5.89 -8.37
N LEU A 39 15.08 6.93 -8.40
CA LEU A 39 13.70 6.78 -8.87
C LEU A 39 13.67 6.81 -10.39
N SER A 40 12.95 5.88 -11.00
CA SER A 40 12.64 5.94 -12.43
C SER A 40 11.61 7.04 -12.72
N LEU A 41 11.36 7.30 -14.00
CA LEU A 41 10.25 8.16 -14.41
C LEU A 41 8.90 7.60 -13.95
N ALA A 42 8.72 6.28 -14.02
CA ALA A 42 7.51 5.60 -13.59
C ALA A 42 7.28 5.74 -12.08
N ASP A 43 8.35 5.62 -11.27
CA ASP A 43 8.28 5.78 -9.82
C ASP A 43 7.85 7.19 -9.43
N ARG A 44 8.44 8.21 -10.06
CA ARG A 44 8.05 9.61 -9.81
C ARG A 44 6.61 9.89 -10.22
N TRP A 45 6.19 9.34 -11.37
CA TRP A 45 4.84 9.51 -11.86
C TRP A 45 3.80 8.89 -10.92
N ILE A 46 3.98 7.63 -10.50
CA ILE A 46 3.00 6.98 -9.63
C ILE A 46 2.91 7.64 -8.26
N LEU A 47 4.02 8.16 -7.73
CA LEU A 47 4.01 8.92 -6.47
C LEU A 47 3.22 10.22 -6.60
N ALA A 48 3.32 10.92 -7.72
CA ALA A 48 2.51 12.10 -7.99
C ALA A 48 1.02 11.76 -8.07
N GLU A 49 0.66 10.71 -8.83
CA GLU A 49 -0.72 10.23 -8.94
C GLU A 49 -1.28 9.73 -7.61
N PHE A 50 -0.46 9.06 -6.81
CA PHE A 50 -0.84 8.61 -5.47
C PHE A 50 -1.15 9.79 -4.56
N ASN A 51 -0.32 10.83 -4.56
CA ASN A 51 -0.58 12.04 -3.77
C ASN A 51 -1.85 12.77 -4.20
N HIS A 52 -2.10 12.88 -5.51
CA HIS A 52 -3.37 13.42 -6.02
C HIS A 52 -4.57 12.58 -5.59
N THR A 53 -4.46 11.25 -5.69
CA THR A 53 -5.47 10.29 -5.27
C THR A 53 -5.78 10.42 -3.78
N VAL A 54 -4.76 10.49 -2.92
CA VAL A 54 -4.92 10.65 -1.46
C VAL A 54 -5.65 11.94 -1.14
N LYS A 55 -5.31 13.05 -1.81
CA LYS A 55 -5.99 14.34 -1.61
C LYS A 55 -7.48 14.25 -1.97
N ALA A 56 -7.79 13.75 -3.17
CA ALA A 56 -9.17 13.62 -3.64
C ALA A 56 -9.98 12.63 -2.80
N TYR A 57 -9.35 11.52 -2.38
CA TYR A 57 -9.96 10.53 -1.49
C TYR A 57 -10.33 11.14 -0.13
N ARG A 58 -9.41 11.90 0.49
CA ARG A 58 -9.67 12.58 1.77
C ARG A 58 -10.80 13.60 1.63
N GLU A 59 -10.79 14.41 0.58
CA GLU A 59 -11.87 15.37 0.31
C GLU A 59 -13.23 14.68 0.17
N ALA A 60 -13.29 13.53 -0.51
CA ALA A 60 -14.52 12.74 -0.61
C ALA A 60 -14.97 12.20 0.76
N LEU A 61 -14.03 11.74 1.60
CA LEU A 61 -14.34 11.27 2.96
C LEU A 61 -14.82 12.40 3.88
N ASP A 62 -14.17 13.57 3.83
CA ASP A 62 -14.54 14.74 4.63
C ASP A 62 -15.97 15.22 4.31
N ASN A 63 -16.41 14.99 3.07
CA ASN A 63 -17.77 15.25 2.60
C ASN A 63 -18.73 14.05 2.71
N PHE A 64 -18.33 12.97 3.38
CA PHE A 64 -19.10 11.72 3.56
C PHE A 64 -19.54 11.07 2.23
N ARG A 65 -18.83 11.33 1.13
CA ARG A 65 -19.08 10.77 -0.21
C ARG A 65 -18.31 9.48 -0.42
N PHE A 66 -18.71 8.44 0.31
CA PHE A 66 -18.09 7.11 0.22
C PHE A 66 -18.17 6.48 -1.17
N ASP A 67 -19.20 6.81 -1.95
CA ASP A 67 -19.36 6.38 -3.33
C ASP A 67 -18.24 6.93 -4.22
N ILE A 68 -17.92 8.22 -4.09
CA ILE A 68 -16.81 8.87 -4.80
C ILE A 68 -15.47 8.33 -4.29
N ALA A 69 -15.30 8.23 -2.97
CA ALA A 69 -14.08 7.74 -2.34
C ALA A 69 -13.72 6.32 -2.82
N ALA A 70 -14.71 5.42 -2.89
CA ALA A 70 -14.52 4.07 -3.41
C ALA A 70 -14.16 4.08 -4.92
N GLY A 71 -14.78 4.96 -5.71
CA GLY A 71 -14.46 5.13 -7.13
C GLY A 71 -13.01 5.59 -7.36
N ILE A 72 -12.55 6.58 -6.59
CA ILE A 72 -11.17 7.10 -6.65
C ILE A 72 -10.15 5.99 -6.35
N LEU A 73 -10.35 5.22 -5.28
CA LEU A 73 -9.46 4.11 -4.94
C LEU A 73 -9.47 3.01 -6.00
N TYR A 74 -10.64 2.69 -6.53
CA TYR A 74 -10.77 1.70 -7.60
C TYR A 74 -9.98 2.13 -8.84
N GLU A 75 -10.16 3.38 -9.28
CA GLU A 75 -9.49 3.97 -10.44
C GLU A 75 -7.97 3.92 -10.29
N PHE A 76 -7.45 4.45 -9.18
CA PHE A 76 -6.02 4.45 -8.91
C PHE A 76 -5.46 3.03 -8.87
N THR A 77 -6.09 2.15 -8.09
CA THR A 77 -5.59 0.78 -7.88
C THR A 77 -5.58 0.00 -9.19
N TRP A 78 -6.67 0.04 -9.94
CA TRP A 78 -6.83 -0.80 -11.12
C TRP A 78 -6.07 -0.23 -12.31
N ASN A 79 -6.32 1.03 -12.66
CA ASN A 79 -5.86 1.62 -13.92
C ASN A 79 -4.45 2.18 -13.80
N GLN A 80 -4.08 2.80 -12.67
CA GLN A 80 -2.77 3.44 -12.54
C GLN A 80 -1.73 2.47 -11.96
N PHE A 81 -2.04 1.88 -10.80
CA PHE A 81 -1.10 1.02 -10.09
C PHE A 81 -0.94 -0.35 -10.76
N CYS A 82 -2.03 -1.12 -10.90
CA CYS A 82 -1.93 -2.49 -11.39
C CYS A 82 -1.67 -2.59 -12.89
N ASP A 83 -2.38 -1.81 -13.73
CA ASP A 83 -2.24 -1.93 -15.19
C ASP A 83 -0.96 -1.30 -15.73
N TRP A 84 -0.54 -0.16 -15.19
CA TRP A 84 0.65 0.55 -15.67
C TRP A 84 1.84 0.37 -14.77
N TYR A 85 1.76 0.81 -13.52
CA TYR A 85 2.96 0.92 -12.69
C TYR A 85 3.63 -0.44 -12.44
N LEU A 86 2.88 -1.48 -12.05
CA LEU A 86 3.47 -2.82 -11.84
C LEU A 86 4.16 -3.35 -13.10
N GLU A 87 3.57 -3.16 -14.28
CA GLU A 87 4.18 -3.56 -15.55
C GLU A 87 5.46 -2.76 -15.85
N LEU A 88 5.45 -1.45 -15.59
CA LEU A 88 6.60 -0.56 -15.77
C LEU A 88 7.74 -0.83 -14.79
N THR A 89 7.47 -1.46 -13.63
CA THR A 89 8.53 -1.85 -12.68
C THR A 89 9.31 -3.08 -13.13
N LYS A 90 8.74 -3.96 -13.98
CA LYS A 90 9.35 -5.25 -14.35
C LYS A 90 10.76 -5.13 -14.97
N PRO A 91 11.05 -4.19 -15.88
CA PRO A 91 12.40 -4.02 -16.41
C PRO A 91 13.43 -3.71 -15.32
N VAL A 92 13.08 -2.85 -14.36
CA VAL A 92 13.96 -2.53 -13.23
C VAL A 92 14.14 -3.75 -12.33
N MET A 93 13.05 -4.48 -12.03
CA MET A 93 13.12 -5.69 -11.20
C MET A 93 13.94 -6.84 -11.81
N ASN A 94 14.05 -6.89 -13.14
CA ASN A 94 14.75 -7.97 -13.84
C ASN A 94 16.23 -7.69 -14.12
N GLY A 95 16.74 -6.49 -13.82
CA GLY A 95 18.14 -6.16 -14.14
C GLY A 95 18.59 -4.73 -13.87
N GLY A 96 17.86 -3.97 -13.05
CA GLY A 96 18.28 -2.64 -12.60
C GLY A 96 19.44 -2.69 -11.62
N SER A 97 20.09 -1.55 -11.41
CA SER A 97 21.11 -1.39 -10.36
C SER A 97 20.49 -1.48 -8.96
N GLU A 98 21.30 -1.72 -7.94
CA GLU A 98 20.83 -1.78 -6.55
C GLU A 98 20.13 -0.49 -6.10
N ALA A 99 20.58 0.68 -6.58
CA ALA A 99 19.94 1.95 -6.26
C ALA A 99 18.58 2.11 -6.94
N GLU A 100 18.41 1.61 -8.16
CA GLU A 100 17.13 1.60 -8.87
C GLU A 100 16.17 0.59 -8.26
N LEU A 101 16.63 -0.64 -7.98
CA LEU A 101 15.85 -1.67 -7.28
C LEU A 101 15.34 -1.15 -5.94
N ARG A 102 16.19 -0.50 -5.14
CA ARG A 102 15.82 0.12 -3.87
C ARG A 102 14.76 1.20 -4.05
N GLY A 103 14.93 2.09 -5.05
CA GLY A 103 13.98 3.15 -5.37
C GLY A 103 12.59 2.62 -5.77
N THR A 104 12.55 1.60 -6.63
CA THR A 104 11.30 0.98 -7.05
C THR A 104 10.64 0.20 -5.92
N ARG A 105 11.39 -0.57 -5.12
CA ARG A 105 10.88 -1.28 -3.92
C ARG A 105 10.30 -0.31 -2.90
N HIS A 106 11.01 0.78 -2.60
CA HIS A 106 10.53 1.84 -1.72
C HIS A 106 9.17 2.36 -2.20
N THR A 107 9.07 2.67 -3.49
CA THR A 107 7.85 3.21 -4.11
C THR A 107 6.69 2.20 -4.08
N LEU A 108 6.96 0.91 -4.33
CA LEU A 108 5.95 -0.16 -4.22
C LEU A 108 5.38 -0.28 -2.81
N VAL A 109 6.22 -0.21 -1.77
CA VAL A 109 5.76 -0.29 -0.37
C VAL A 109 4.98 0.95 0.04
N ASP A 110 5.38 2.13 -0.43
CA ASP A 110 4.71 3.38 -0.12
C ASP A 110 3.28 3.40 -0.71
N CYS A 111 3.14 3.09 -2.01
CA CYS A 111 1.84 3.04 -2.68
C CYS A 111 0.94 1.89 -2.21
N ALA A 112 1.50 0.73 -1.82
CA ALA A 112 0.71 -0.43 -1.37
C ALA A 112 0.12 -0.29 0.04
N GLY A 113 0.47 0.77 0.77
CA GLY A 113 0.01 0.98 2.15
C GLY A 113 0.86 0.18 3.14
N ARG A 114 1.97 0.79 3.56
CA ARG A 114 2.91 0.38 4.62
C ARG A 114 2.42 -0.77 5.51
N SER A 115 2.73 -2.00 5.11
CA SER A 115 2.92 -3.15 6.01
C SER A 115 4.37 -3.59 5.94
N ALA A 116 5.28 -2.69 6.30
CA ALA A 116 6.56 -3.07 6.90
C ALA A 116 6.42 -2.78 8.40
N ALA A 117 6.01 -3.78 9.18
CA ALA A 117 6.16 -3.73 10.63
C ALA A 117 7.59 -4.19 11.00
N PRO A 118 8.08 -3.87 12.19
CA PRO A 118 8.44 -2.58 12.73
C PRO A 118 9.96 -2.32 12.61
N GLY A 119 10.28 -1.17 12.03
CA GLY A 119 11.60 -0.53 12.05
C GLY A 119 11.44 0.96 11.79
N ALA A 120 10.33 1.53 12.26
CA ALA A 120 10.02 2.94 12.11
C ALA A 120 11.05 3.76 12.88
N SER A 121 12.12 4.17 12.21
CA SER A 121 12.87 5.36 12.59
C SER A 121 11.88 6.51 12.59
N ASP A 122 11.61 6.96 13.79
CA ASP A 122 10.86 8.16 14.11
C ASP A 122 11.51 9.36 13.42
N HIS A 123 11.01 9.68 12.23
CA HIS A 123 11.21 10.97 11.58
C HIS A 123 9.87 11.72 11.57
N SER A 124 9.26 11.80 12.76
CA SER A 124 8.32 12.85 13.11
C SER A 124 8.93 13.85 14.11
N VAL A 125 10.27 13.90 14.19
CA VAL A 125 11.04 14.90 14.95
C VAL A 125 11.14 16.19 14.12
N HIS A 126 10.07 16.99 14.12
CA HIS A 126 10.19 18.45 14.13
C HIS A 126 8.85 19.23 14.33
N HIS A 127 7.74 18.55 14.65
CA HIS A 127 6.48 19.27 14.90
C HIS A 127 5.72 18.81 16.15
N ARG A 128 6.44 18.49 17.22
CA ARG A 128 5.85 18.08 18.52
C ARG A 128 6.38 18.78 19.77
N ASP A 129 7.11 19.89 19.63
CA ASP A 129 7.64 20.60 20.81
C ASP A 129 6.66 21.61 21.45
N HIS A 130 5.46 21.83 20.88
CA HIS A 130 4.49 22.79 21.42
C HIS A 130 3.28 22.20 22.17
N LEU A 131 3.12 20.87 22.25
CA LEU A 131 1.95 20.24 22.88
C LEU A 131 2.25 19.32 24.08
N ALA A 132 3.53 19.15 24.45
CA ALA A 132 3.93 18.26 25.55
C ALA A 132 3.83 18.88 26.96
N ALA A 133 3.31 20.11 27.11
CA ALA A 133 3.21 20.78 28.42
C ALA A 133 1.84 20.64 29.12
N ARG A 134 0.87 19.90 28.56
CA ARG A 134 -0.52 19.91 29.07
C ARG A 134 -1.20 18.56 29.32
N GLU A 135 -0.51 17.43 29.18
CA GLU A 135 -1.15 16.10 29.33
C GLU A 135 -0.53 15.23 30.44
N GLY A 136 -0.19 15.85 31.57
CA GLY A 136 0.26 15.15 32.77
C GLY A 136 -0.85 14.50 33.62
N HIS A 137 -2.12 14.49 33.20
CA HIS A 137 -3.23 14.17 34.10
C HIS A 137 -4.21 13.08 33.64
N LEU A 138 -3.98 12.37 32.53
CA LEU A 138 -4.93 11.33 32.05
C LEU A 138 -4.22 10.00 31.71
N ARG A 139 -3.38 9.52 32.63
CA ARG A 139 -2.88 8.13 32.62
C ARG A 139 -3.66 7.28 33.62
N ASP A 140 -4.85 6.78 33.25
CA ASP A 140 -5.43 5.63 33.97
C ASP A 140 -6.41 4.72 33.17
N HIS A 141 -6.82 5.03 31.94
CA HIS A 141 -7.87 4.23 31.26
C HIS A 141 -7.56 3.72 29.86
N ARG A 142 -6.32 3.31 29.59
CA ARG A 142 -6.02 2.57 28.34
C ARG A 142 -5.04 1.41 28.51
N ARG A 143 -5.30 0.57 29.51
CA ARG A 143 -4.92 -0.85 29.45
C ARG A 143 -6.17 -1.59 28.97
N HIS A 144 -6.12 -2.10 27.75
CA HIS A 144 -7.04 -2.99 27.03
C HIS A 144 -7.15 -2.46 25.59
N HIS A 145 -6.96 -3.34 24.59
CA HIS A 145 -6.74 -3.06 23.15
C HIS A 145 -5.28 -2.99 22.69
N HIS A 146 -4.42 -3.90 23.17
CA HIS A 146 -3.35 -4.46 22.34
C HIS A 146 -3.78 -5.86 21.88
N ALA A 147 -4.19 -5.97 20.62
CA ALA A 147 -4.20 -7.17 19.76
C ALA A 147 -5.31 -7.09 18.70
N ALA A 148 -5.14 -6.26 17.66
CA ALA A 148 -5.95 -6.34 16.44
C ALA A 148 -5.30 -5.56 15.29
N ALA A 149 -4.17 -6.02 14.77
CA ALA A 149 -3.63 -5.53 13.49
C ALA A 149 -2.82 -6.63 12.78
N VAL A 150 -3.36 -7.85 12.76
CA VAL A 150 -2.95 -8.93 11.85
C VAL A 150 -4.22 -9.66 11.43
N PRO A 151 -4.95 -9.20 10.38
CA PRO A 151 -5.53 -10.23 9.50
C PRO A 151 -5.70 -9.88 8.01
N ALA A 152 -5.40 -8.70 7.47
CA ALA A 152 -5.84 -8.41 6.08
C ALA A 152 -5.15 -9.30 5.02
N VAL A 153 -3.85 -9.54 5.13
CA VAL A 153 -3.09 -10.34 4.15
C VAL A 153 -3.19 -11.84 4.45
N ARG A 154 -3.28 -12.22 5.73
CA ARG A 154 -3.40 -13.63 6.14
C ARG A 154 -4.81 -14.20 5.95
N CYS A 155 -5.86 -13.37 5.99
CA CYS A 155 -7.23 -13.81 5.71
C CYS A 155 -7.43 -14.26 4.24
N LEU A 156 -6.66 -13.69 3.30
CA LEU A 156 -6.72 -14.07 1.88
C LEU A 156 -6.00 -15.40 1.57
N SER A 157 -5.04 -15.82 2.39
CA SER A 157 -4.40 -17.15 2.27
C SER A 157 -5.32 -18.32 2.68
N GLY A 158 -6.32 -18.07 3.53
CA GLY A 158 -7.29 -19.09 3.99
C GLY A 158 -8.50 -19.29 3.06
N TRP A 159 -8.77 -18.33 2.17
CA TRP A 159 -9.93 -18.37 1.26
C TRP A 159 -9.63 -19.07 -0.08
N THR A 160 -8.37 -19.25 -0.44
CA THR A 160 -7.95 -19.74 -1.78
C THR A 160 -7.39 -21.17 -1.79
N THR A 161 -7.14 -21.78 -0.62
CA THR A 161 -6.72 -23.19 -0.54
C THR A 161 -7.85 -24.21 -0.73
N ARG A 162 -9.11 -23.76 -0.88
CA ARG A 162 -10.13 -24.57 -1.55
C ARG A 162 -9.94 -24.40 -3.05
N ARG A 163 -9.42 -25.45 -3.71
CA ARG A 163 -9.49 -25.64 -5.17
C ARG A 163 -10.89 -25.25 -5.66
N TRP A 164 -10.99 -24.16 -6.42
CA TRP A 164 -12.21 -23.84 -7.15
C TRP A 164 -12.14 -24.54 -8.50
N PRO A 165 -13.14 -25.35 -8.89
CA PRO A 165 -13.13 -26.05 -10.16
C PRO A 165 -13.21 -25.03 -11.31
N THR A 166 -12.28 -25.12 -12.24
CA THR A 166 -12.39 -24.48 -13.56
C THR A 166 -13.57 -25.13 -14.30
N PRO A 167 -14.58 -24.38 -14.79
CA PRO A 167 -15.51 -24.94 -15.75
C PRO A 167 -14.72 -25.12 -17.05
N ASN A 168 -14.62 -26.37 -17.51
CA ASN A 168 -14.12 -26.69 -18.84
C ASN A 168 -14.94 -25.93 -19.89
N GLY A 169 -14.23 -25.22 -20.78
CA GLY A 169 -14.66 -24.90 -22.13
C GLY A 169 -13.69 -25.56 -23.09
#